data_AF-A0A814VES2-F1
#
_entry.id   AF-A0A814VES2-F1
#
_cell.length_a   1.000
_cell.length_b   1.000
_cell.length_c   1.000
_cell.angle_alpha   90.00
_cell.angle_beta   90.00
_cell.angle_gamma   90.00
#
_symmetry.space_group_name_H-M   'P 1'
#
loop_
_entity.id
_entity.type
_entity.pdbx_description
1 polymer ?
#
loop_
_entity_poly.entity_id
_entity_poly.type
_entity_poly.pdbx_seq_one_letter_code
_entity_poly.pdbx_strand_id
1 'polypeptide(L)'
;MIDMIGAILYLISFITRFIILEQFFVVSKIFLCLDLILWYVRTLELFAAFEKLGPKLIMIFNTMKDLLFFVCFILIFFLGYSISSWSLITTDNQVSWNYNSNGSVTGDRSSLWSWQLLHDVTNFGVWKIFGQVDPIDGTNAYSIVAFILTILFVAISNILLLNVLVALFNITIENVQMQSHRIWRYQRFLLVYEYNNKPLLPPPFNTIYYLYSIIRYIIEKIQYYHQKYRHVPCEISKDSIDLSETEVREEFKISNAMQHESAIADDYWSYMLKHGKKDPVEAAIQNIERKLHDLQEQMHDMMNHRPVRSII
;
A
#
# COMPACT_ATOMS: atom_id res chain seq x y z
N MET A 1 8.93 -0.13 8.22
CA MET A 1 8.75 1.04 9.13
C MET A 1 7.62 0.79 10.12
N ILE A 2 6.42 0.40 9.67
CA ILE A 2 5.28 0.07 10.55
C ILE A 2 5.66 -0.97 11.61
N ASP A 3 6.34 -2.06 11.21
CA ASP A 3 6.81 -3.10 12.14
C ASP A 3 7.72 -2.57 13.26
N MET A 4 8.60 -1.61 12.94
CA MET A 4 9.50 -1.00 13.92
C MET A 4 8.74 -0.10 14.88
N ILE A 5 7.79 0.69 14.36
CA ILE A 5 6.95 1.58 15.16
C ILE A 5 6.07 0.76 16.11
N GLY A 6 5.42 -0.30 15.62
CA GLY A 6 4.62 -1.22 16.44
C GLY A 6 5.48 -1.89 17.52
N ALA A 7 6.66 -2.43 17.17
CA ALA A 7 7.54 -3.02 18.17
C ALA A 7 7.98 -2.04 19.27
N ILE A 8 8.33 -0.79 18.91
CA ILE A 8 8.70 0.25 19.87
C ILE A 8 7.51 0.62 20.75
N LEU A 9 6.33 0.83 20.16
CA LEU A 9 5.11 1.17 20.89
C LEU A 9 4.71 0.05 21.87
N TYR A 10 4.80 -1.21 21.43
CA TYR A 10 4.60 -2.38 22.27
C TYR A 10 5.59 -2.42 23.43
N LEU A 11 6.88 -2.18 23.18
CA LEU A 11 7.91 -2.16 24.22
C LEU A 11 7.66 -1.05 25.24
N ILE A 12 7.30 0.16 24.80
CA ILE A 12 6.93 1.26 25.69
C ILE A 12 5.73 0.86 26.55
N SER A 13 4.69 0.30 25.93
CA SER A 13 3.48 -0.15 26.63
C SER A 13 3.78 -1.24 27.67
N PHE A 14 4.65 -2.19 27.30
CA PHE A 14 5.09 -3.27 28.16
C PHE A 14 5.92 -2.74 29.35
N ILE A 15 6.89 -1.87 29.09
CA ILE A 15 7.73 -1.24 30.12
C ILE A 15 6.86 -0.41 31.08
N THR A 16 5.96 0.43 30.56
CA THR A 16 5.03 1.22 31.40
C THR A 16 4.13 0.33 32.24
N ARG A 17 3.71 -0.83 31.73
CA ARG A 17 2.89 -1.80 32.46
C ARG A 17 3.65 -2.54 33.56
N PHE A 18 4.92 -2.88 33.35
CA PHE A 18 5.72 -3.68 34.29
C PHE A 18 6.46 -2.85 35.35
N ILE A 19 6.90 -1.63 35.01
CA ILE A 19 7.76 -0.82 35.89
C ILE A 19 6.92 0.10 36.80
N ILE A 20 5.75 0.57 36.35
CA ILE A 20 5.06 1.70 36.97
C ILE A 20 3.71 1.20 37.54
N LEU A 21 3.74 0.76 38.80
CA LEU A 21 2.60 0.21 39.53
C LEU A 21 1.41 1.19 39.66
N GLU A 22 0.22 0.64 39.42
CA GLU A 22 -1.17 1.14 39.55
C GLU A 22 -1.57 2.47 38.89
N GLN A 23 -0.78 3.55 38.97
CA GLN A 23 -1.23 4.88 38.52
C GLN A 23 -1.33 5.03 36.99
N PHE A 24 -0.53 4.28 36.22
CA PHE A 24 -0.46 4.38 34.76
C PHE A 24 -1.10 3.20 34.03
N PHE A 25 -1.89 2.38 34.73
CA PHE A 25 -2.54 1.22 34.13
C PHE A 25 -3.44 1.61 32.95
N VAL A 26 -4.24 2.66 33.09
CA VAL A 26 -5.14 3.17 32.04
C VAL A 26 -4.35 3.59 30.79
N VAL A 27 -3.26 4.31 30.98
CA VAL A 27 -2.38 4.79 29.90
C VAL A 27 -1.76 3.60 29.15
N SER A 28 -1.24 2.60 29.86
CA SER A 28 -0.69 1.39 29.24
C SER A 28 -1.74 0.63 28.43
N LYS A 29 -3.00 0.59 28.90
CA LYS A 29 -4.10 -0.05 28.19
C LYS A 29 -4.44 0.67 26.89
N ILE A 30 -4.46 2.01 26.89
CA ILE A 30 -4.69 2.81 25.69
C ILE A 30 -3.59 2.54 24.66
N PHE A 31 -2.33 2.54 25.07
CA PHE A 31 -1.23 2.25 24.15
C PHE A 31 -1.27 0.82 23.59
N LEU A 32 -1.60 -0.19 24.39
CA LEU A 32 -1.79 -1.56 23.90
C LEU A 32 -2.96 -1.66 22.90
N CYS A 33 -4.05 -0.93 23.12
CA CYS A 33 -5.16 -0.88 22.15
C CYS A 33 -4.74 -0.23 20.82
N LEU A 34 -3.95 0.85 20.87
CA LEU A 34 -3.40 1.48 19.67
C LEU A 34 -2.40 0.57 18.95
N ASP A 35 -1.55 -0.14 19.71
CA ASP A 35 -0.62 -1.11 19.16
C ASP A 35 -1.35 -2.24 18.44
N LEU A 36 -2.43 -2.77 19.02
CA LEU A 36 -3.27 -3.79 18.39
C LEU A 36 -3.83 -3.33 17.04
N ILE A 37 -4.23 -2.05 16.92
CA ILE A 37 -4.70 -1.49 15.63
C ILE A 37 -3.56 -1.51 14.60
N LEU A 38 -2.33 -1.15 14.98
CA LEU A 38 -1.17 -1.22 14.08
C LEU A 38 -0.89 -2.66 13.63
N TRP A 39 -0.99 -3.64 14.54
CA TRP A 39 -0.84 -5.06 14.19
C TRP A 39 -1.96 -5.56 13.26
N TYR A 40 -3.19 -5.05 13.38
CA TYR A 40 -4.25 -5.35 12.41
C TYR A 40 -3.97 -4.74 11.04
N VAL A 41 -3.50 -3.49 10.96
CA VAL A 41 -3.08 -2.87 9.70
C VAL A 41 -1.94 -3.70 9.08
N ARG A 42 -0.97 -4.14 9.88
CA ARG A 42 0.09 -5.04 9.41
C ARG A 42 -0.46 -6.37 8.90
N THR A 43 -1.46 -6.92 9.55
CA THR A 43 -2.12 -8.16 9.11
C THR A 43 -2.79 -8.00 7.74
N LEU A 44 -3.30 -6.80 7.40
CA LEU A 44 -3.82 -6.52 6.05
C LEU A 44 -2.74 -6.63 4.97
N GLU A 45 -1.49 -6.27 5.27
CA GLU A 45 -0.37 -6.45 4.34
C GLU A 45 -0.09 -7.94 4.07
N LEU A 46 -0.29 -8.81 5.06
CA LEU A 46 -0.21 -10.26 4.85
C LEU A 46 -1.34 -10.75 3.95
N PHE A 47 -2.55 -10.23 4.13
CA PHE A 47 -3.65 -10.53 3.22
C PHE A 47 -3.42 -10.01 1.79
N ALA A 48 -2.56 -9.00 1.61
CA ALA A 48 -2.18 -8.50 0.30
C ALA A 48 -1.39 -9.53 -0.54
N ALA A 49 -0.81 -10.56 0.09
CA ALA A 49 -0.12 -11.64 -0.59
C ALA A 49 -1.07 -12.59 -1.35
N PHE A 50 -2.36 -12.66 -0.97
CA PHE A 50 -3.31 -13.57 -1.59
C PHE A 50 -3.72 -13.12 -2.99
N GLU A 51 -3.94 -14.08 -3.89
CA GLU A 51 -4.28 -13.84 -5.29
C GLU A 51 -5.61 -13.13 -5.52
N LYS A 52 -6.64 -13.50 -4.76
CA LYS A 52 -7.98 -12.92 -4.92
C LYS A 52 -8.17 -11.61 -4.16
N LEU A 53 -7.41 -11.39 -3.08
CA LEU A 53 -7.58 -10.27 -2.16
C LEU A 53 -6.53 -9.17 -2.38
N GLY A 54 -5.32 -9.55 -2.77
CA GLY A 54 -4.17 -8.66 -2.87
C GLY A 54 -4.33 -7.49 -3.83
N PRO A 55 -4.69 -7.73 -5.11
CA PRO A 55 -4.92 -6.64 -6.05
C PRO A 55 -5.99 -5.66 -5.56
N LYS A 56 -7.04 -6.17 -4.90
CA LYS A 56 -8.14 -5.35 -4.35
C LYS A 56 -7.67 -4.48 -3.18
N LEU A 57 -6.86 -5.03 -2.27
CA LEU A 57 -6.30 -4.27 -1.16
C LEU A 57 -5.36 -3.17 -1.64
N ILE A 58 -4.46 -3.48 -2.58
CA ILE A 58 -3.52 -2.51 -3.16
C ILE A 58 -4.27 -1.40 -3.89
N MET A 59 -5.35 -1.74 -4.60
CA MET A 59 -6.25 -0.78 -5.22
C MET A 59 -6.87 0.16 -4.18
N ILE A 60 -7.48 -0.39 -3.12
CA ILE A 60 -8.08 0.41 -2.04
C ILE A 60 -7.05 1.37 -1.42
N PHE A 61 -5.87 0.87 -1.02
CA PHE A 61 -4.86 1.73 -0.38
C PHE A 61 -4.35 2.85 -1.28
N ASN A 62 -4.23 2.60 -2.59
CA ASN A 62 -3.81 3.63 -3.53
C ASN A 62 -4.92 4.68 -3.72
N THR A 63 -6.17 4.24 -3.85
CA THR A 63 -7.35 5.11 -3.98
C THR A 63 -7.63 5.94 -2.72
N MET A 64 -7.31 5.42 -1.52
CA MET A 64 -7.54 6.14 -0.25
C MET A 64 -6.81 7.47 -0.15
N LYS A 65 -5.64 7.62 -0.79
CA LYS A 65 -4.87 8.88 -0.77
C LYS A 65 -5.58 9.98 -1.54
N ASP A 66 -6.16 9.65 -2.69
CA ASP A 66 -6.91 10.59 -3.52
C ASP A 66 -8.26 10.94 -2.87
N LEU A 67 -8.89 9.95 -2.25
CA LEU A 67 -10.18 10.11 -1.56
C LEU A 67 -10.07 10.89 -0.24
N LEU A 68 -8.90 10.88 0.42
CA LEU A 68 -8.68 11.61 1.67
C LEU A 68 -8.97 13.12 1.51
N PHE A 69 -8.55 13.73 0.40
CA PHE A 69 -8.82 15.14 0.13
C PHE A 69 -10.32 15.45 0.05
N PHE A 70 -11.10 14.55 -0.55
CA PHE A 70 -12.55 14.70 -0.64
C PHE A 70 -13.23 14.49 0.71
N VAL A 71 -12.76 13.53 1.52
CA VAL A 71 -13.26 13.33 2.89
C VAL A 71 -12.98 14.57 3.75
N CYS A 72 -11.81 15.20 3.62
CA CYS A 72 -11.53 16.48 4.27
C CYS A 72 -12.52 17.58 3.86
N PHE A 73 -12.90 17.63 2.57
CA PHE A 73 -13.93 18.55 2.09
C PHE A 73 -15.29 18.28 2.74
N ILE A 74 -15.74 17.02 2.81
CA ILE A 74 -16.98 16.66 3.53
C ILE A 74 -16.89 17.07 5.01
N LEU A 75 -15.74 16.85 5.65
CA LEU A 75 -15.53 17.15 7.07
C LEU A 75 -15.69 18.65 7.34
N ILE A 76 -15.23 19.53 6.44
CA ILE A 76 -15.42 20.98 6.56
C ILE A 76 -16.91 21.36 6.56
N PHE A 77 -17.69 20.82 5.62
CA PHE A 77 -19.14 21.05 5.57
C PHE A 77 -19.86 20.49 6.80
N PHE A 78 -19.44 19.30 7.24
CA PHE A 78 -19.95 18.67 8.45
C PHE A 78 -19.70 19.50 9.71
N LEU A 79 -18.47 19.99 9.91
CA LEU A 79 -18.15 20.83 11.05
C LEU A 79 -18.91 22.16 11.02
N GLY A 80 -19.05 22.78 9.83
CA GLY A 80 -19.85 23.99 9.67
C GLY A 80 -21.29 23.80 10.13
N TYR A 81 -21.96 22.75 9.63
CA TYR A 81 -23.30 22.39 10.06
C TYR A 81 -23.39 22.10 11.57
N SER A 82 -22.45 21.31 12.09
CA SER A 82 -22.44 20.87 13.49
C SER A 82 -22.33 22.07 14.43
N ILE A 83 -21.39 22.98 14.16
CA ILE A 83 -21.16 24.19 14.96
C ILE A 83 -22.38 25.12 14.88
N SER A 84 -22.92 25.36 13.68
CA SER A 84 -24.09 26.23 13.50
C SER A 84 -25.33 25.70 14.20
N SER A 85 -25.60 24.40 14.09
CA SER A 85 -26.79 23.78 14.69
C SER A 85 -26.66 23.68 16.21
N TRP A 86 -25.47 23.35 16.72
CA TRP A 86 -25.19 23.36 18.17
C TRP A 86 -25.38 24.76 18.77
N SER A 87 -24.90 25.79 18.08
CA SER A 87 -25.05 27.20 18.50
C SER A 87 -26.52 27.64 18.56
N LEU A 88 -27.35 27.21 17.61
CA LEU A 88 -28.78 27.57 17.58
C LEU A 88 -29.58 26.94 18.72
N ILE A 89 -29.24 25.72 19.12
CA ILE A 89 -29.99 24.96 20.14
C ILE A 89 -29.46 25.23 21.56
N THR A 90 -28.16 25.49 21.68
CA THR A 90 -27.49 25.77 22.97
C THR A 90 -27.58 27.26 23.30
N THR A 91 -28.80 27.79 23.48
CA THR A 91 -29.00 29.22 23.82
C THR A 91 -28.90 29.48 25.33
N ASP A 92 -29.07 28.45 26.18
CA ASP A 92 -29.21 28.59 27.64
C ASP A 92 -27.93 28.30 28.44
N ASN A 93 -26.79 28.11 27.77
CA ASN A 93 -25.49 28.07 28.45
C ASN A 93 -25.05 29.49 28.80
N GLN A 94 -25.82 30.19 29.64
CA GLN A 94 -25.27 31.36 30.31
C GLN A 94 -24.05 30.90 31.10
N VAL A 95 -22.90 31.52 30.84
CA VAL A 95 -21.73 31.40 31.71
C VAL A 95 -22.10 32.07 33.03
N SER A 96 -22.83 31.37 33.90
CA SER A 96 -23.19 31.87 35.21
C SER A 96 -21.93 31.83 36.07
N TRP A 97 -21.31 32.99 36.26
CA TRP A 97 -20.24 33.18 37.24
C TRP A 97 -20.86 33.15 38.65
N ASN A 98 -21.20 31.96 39.14
CA ASN A 98 -21.58 31.82 40.55
C ASN A 98 -20.32 31.97 41.41
N TYR A 99 -20.13 33.19 41.91
CA TYR A 99 -19.20 33.48 42.99
C TYR A 99 -19.83 32.98 44.29
N ASN A 100 -19.45 31.78 44.73
CA ASN A 100 -19.74 31.38 46.10
C ASN A 100 -18.96 32.31 47.05
N SER A 101 -19.54 32.60 48.22
CA SER A 101 -18.96 33.40 49.32
C SER A 101 -17.59 32.91 49.83
N ASN A 102 -17.08 31.80 49.28
CA ASN A 102 -15.87 31.10 49.68
C ASN A 102 -14.73 31.28 48.66
N GLY A 103 -14.92 32.14 47.64
CA GLY A 103 -13.92 32.41 46.60
C GLY A 103 -13.78 31.31 45.54
N SER A 104 -14.58 30.24 45.61
CA SER A 104 -14.64 29.21 44.57
C SER A 104 -15.74 29.54 43.54
N VAL A 105 -15.31 29.73 42.29
CA VAL A 105 -16.22 29.89 41.15
C VAL A 105 -16.75 28.50 40.79
N THR A 106 -18.02 28.23 41.09
CA THR A 106 -18.72 26.99 40.67
C THR A 106 -19.57 27.24 39.43
N GLY A 107 -19.04 28.02 38.48
CA GLY A 107 -19.51 27.96 37.10
C GLY A 107 -18.96 26.69 36.45
N ASP A 108 -19.75 26.04 35.60
CA ASP A 108 -19.39 24.82 34.88
C ASP A 108 -18.32 25.10 33.81
N ARG A 109 -17.14 25.53 34.28
CA ARG A 109 -15.93 25.88 33.50
C ARG A 109 -15.35 24.68 32.76
N SER A 110 -15.92 23.48 32.96
CA SER A 110 -15.52 22.23 32.32
C SER A 110 -15.97 22.15 30.85
N SER A 111 -17.13 22.75 30.52
CA SER A 111 -17.71 22.70 29.17
C SER A 111 -16.98 23.56 28.13
N LEU A 112 -16.18 24.55 28.56
CA LEU A 112 -15.51 25.51 27.67
C LEU A 112 -14.10 25.08 27.22
N TRP A 113 -13.58 23.95 27.71
CA TRP A 113 -12.32 23.41 27.21
C TRP A 113 -12.56 22.86 25.80
N SER A 114 -11.80 23.35 24.82
CA SER A 114 -12.06 23.17 23.38
C SER A 114 -12.35 21.74 22.93
N TRP A 115 -11.84 20.73 23.66
CA TRP A 115 -12.09 19.33 23.37
C TRP A 115 -13.52 18.87 23.69
N GLN A 116 -14.08 19.31 24.83
CA GLN A 116 -15.43 18.92 25.22
C GLN A 116 -16.47 19.58 24.31
N LEU A 117 -16.28 20.86 23.96
CA LEU A 117 -17.11 21.53 22.95
C LEU A 117 -17.06 20.82 21.60
N LEU A 118 -15.86 20.47 21.12
CA LEU A 118 -15.73 19.76 19.85
C LEU A 118 -16.44 18.40 19.91
N HIS A 119 -16.28 17.66 21.01
CA HIS A 119 -16.95 16.38 21.22
C HIS A 119 -18.47 16.53 21.19
N ASP A 120 -19.03 17.50 21.91
CA ASP A 120 -20.47 17.68 22.03
C ASP A 120 -21.08 18.18 20.71
N VAL A 121 -20.42 19.13 20.05
CA VAL A 121 -20.78 19.63 18.71
C VAL A 121 -20.75 18.51 17.66
N THR A 122 -19.67 17.73 17.62
CA THR A 122 -19.51 16.67 16.62
C THR A 122 -20.47 15.52 16.86
N ASN A 123 -20.65 15.08 18.11
CA ASN A 123 -21.65 14.08 18.45
C ASN A 123 -23.04 14.55 18.05
N PHE A 124 -23.39 15.79 18.37
CA PHE A 124 -24.67 16.36 17.98
C PHE A 124 -24.87 16.31 16.45
N GLY A 125 -23.87 16.73 15.67
CA GLY A 125 -23.91 16.64 14.21
C GLY A 125 -24.08 15.20 13.71
N VAL A 126 -23.32 14.25 14.26
CA VAL A 126 -23.37 12.82 13.90
C VAL A 126 -24.75 12.22 14.17
N TRP A 127 -25.28 12.38 15.39
CA TRP A 127 -26.57 11.81 15.76
C TRP A 127 -27.73 12.33 14.90
N LYS A 128 -27.68 13.62 14.50
CA LYS A 128 -28.67 14.20 13.59
C LYS A 128 -28.59 13.64 12.17
N ILE A 129 -27.40 13.29 11.67
CA ILE A 129 -27.23 12.62 10.36
C ILE A 129 -27.83 11.22 10.38
N PHE A 130 -27.64 10.47 11.47
CA PHE A 130 -28.14 9.10 11.61
C PHE A 130 -29.63 9.02 12.01
N GLY A 131 -30.34 10.15 12.04
CA GLY A 131 -31.78 10.20 12.22
C GLY A 131 -32.25 10.22 13.68
N GLN A 132 -31.34 10.43 14.64
CA GLN A 132 -31.72 10.67 16.02
C GLN A 132 -32.10 12.15 16.19
N VAL A 133 -33.40 12.41 16.08
CA VAL A 133 -33.97 13.75 16.20
C VAL A 133 -34.71 13.84 17.54
N ASP A 134 -34.14 14.61 18.47
CA ASP A 134 -34.84 14.99 19.70
C ASP A 134 -36.18 15.68 19.36
N PRO A 135 -37.24 15.43 20.14
CA PRO A 135 -38.54 16.04 19.91
C PRO A 135 -38.43 17.56 19.83
N ILE A 136 -39.09 18.14 18.82
CA ILE A 136 -39.06 19.58 18.58
C ILE A 136 -39.90 20.25 19.68
N ASP A 137 -39.24 20.99 20.56
CA ASP A 137 -39.93 22.00 21.38
C ASP A 137 -40.31 23.15 20.45
N GLY A 138 -41.50 23.03 19.85
CA GLY A 138 -42.06 23.94 18.83
C GLY A 138 -42.37 25.35 19.32
N THR A 139 -41.81 25.76 20.43
CA THR A 139 -42.02 27.05 21.10
C THR A 139 -40.99 28.10 20.68
N ASN A 140 -39.80 27.69 20.19
CA ASN A 140 -38.68 28.61 19.93
C ASN A 140 -38.34 28.72 18.43
N ALA A 141 -38.19 29.96 17.94
CA ALA A 141 -37.82 30.24 16.54
C ALA A 141 -36.47 29.60 16.14
N TYR A 142 -35.50 29.54 17.06
CA TYR A 142 -34.19 28.93 16.84
C TYR A 142 -34.29 27.42 16.60
N SER A 143 -35.19 26.71 17.30
CA SER A 143 -35.44 25.28 17.13
C SER A 143 -35.99 24.94 15.74
N ILE A 144 -36.88 25.79 15.22
CA ILE A 144 -37.45 25.62 13.87
C ILE A 144 -36.36 25.83 12.80
N VAL A 145 -35.53 26.86 12.97
CA VAL A 145 -34.42 27.13 12.04
C VAL A 145 -33.40 25.98 12.05
N ALA A 146 -33.04 25.48 13.24
CA ALA A 146 -32.13 24.34 13.37
C ALA A 146 -32.70 23.07 12.70
N PHE A 147 -34.00 22.81 12.86
CA PHE A 147 -34.67 21.68 12.22
C PHE A 147 -34.66 21.79 10.68
N ILE A 148 -34.96 22.96 10.13
CA ILE A 148 -34.87 23.22 8.68
C ILE A 148 -33.43 23.02 8.18
N LEU A 149 -32.44 23.53 8.93
CA LEU A 149 -31.02 23.37 8.62
C LEU A 149 -30.60 21.89 8.62
N THR A 150 -31.08 21.09 9.58
CA THR A 150 -30.86 19.64 9.62
C THR A 150 -31.43 18.94 8.39
N ILE A 151 -32.68 19.25 8.01
CA ILE A 151 -33.31 18.65 6.81
C ILE A 151 -32.49 18.99 5.57
N LEU A 152 -32.14 20.27 5.39
CA LEU A 152 -31.35 20.72 4.26
C LEU A 152 -29.98 20.04 4.21
N PHE A 153 -29.29 19.97 5.35
CA PHE A 153 -27.97 19.36 5.45
C PHE A 153 -28.00 17.86 5.17
N VAL A 154 -28.95 17.12 5.76
CA VAL A 154 -29.11 15.67 5.52
C VAL A 154 -29.46 15.39 4.06
N ALA A 155 -30.28 16.23 3.43
CA ALA A 155 -30.57 16.13 1.99
C ALA A 155 -29.31 16.36 1.15
N ILE A 156 -28.56 17.45 1.41
CA ILE A 156 -27.32 17.75 0.68
C ILE A 156 -26.26 16.66 0.91
N SER A 157 -26.07 16.20 2.14
CA SER A 157 -25.05 15.20 2.45
C SER A 157 -25.36 13.84 1.85
N ASN A 158 -26.59 13.36 1.98
CA ASN A 158 -26.98 12.04 1.50
C ASN A 158 -27.25 12.01 -0.01
N ILE A 159 -27.80 13.07 -0.60
CA ILE A 159 -28.15 13.11 -2.03
C ILE A 159 -26.98 13.62 -2.88
N LEU A 160 -26.21 14.60 -2.39
CA LEU A 160 -25.15 15.23 -3.19
C LEU A 160 -23.77 14.71 -2.77
N LEU A 161 -23.36 14.90 -1.51
CA LEU A 161 -21.98 14.64 -1.10
C LEU A 161 -21.61 13.15 -1.13
N LEU A 162 -22.48 12.27 -0.62
CA LEU A 162 -22.24 10.82 -0.61
C LEU A 162 -22.28 10.24 -2.02
N ASN A 163 -23.24 10.66 -2.86
CA ASN A 163 -23.34 10.18 -4.24
C ASN A 163 -22.12 10.59 -5.08
N VAL A 164 -21.64 11.82 -4.91
CA VAL A 164 -20.40 12.26 -5.57
C VAL A 164 -19.19 11.49 -5.03
N LEU A 165 -19.10 11.22 -3.72
CA LEU A 165 -18.03 10.40 -3.14
C LEU A 165 -18.01 9.00 -3.75
N VAL A 166 -19.16 8.35 -3.83
CA VAL A 166 -19.29 7.00 -4.43
C VAL A 166 -18.91 7.03 -5.91
N ALA A 167 -19.34 8.07 -6.65
CA ALA A 167 -18.98 8.24 -8.05
C ALA A 167 -17.47 8.41 -8.25
N LEU A 168 -16.82 9.28 -7.45
CA LEU A 168 -15.37 9.48 -7.48
C LEU A 168 -14.62 8.20 -7.09
N PHE A 169 -15.14 7.44 -6.12
CA PHE A 169 -14.55 6.17 -5.72
C PHE A 169 -14.55 5.15 -6.87
N ASN A 170 -15.67 5.03 -7.59
CA ASN A 170 -15.78 4.13 -8.74
C ASN A 170 -14.83 4.52 -9.88
N ILE A 171 -14.76 5.82 -10.22
CA ILE A 171 -13.86 6.33 -11.27
C ILE A 171 -12.39 6.07 -10.90
N THR A 172 -11.99 6.36 -9.66
CA THR A 172 -10.60 6.16 -9.23
C THR A 172 -10.25 4.67 -9.14
N ILE A 173 -11.18 3.82 -8.71
CA ILE A 173 -11.00 2.36 -8.73
C ILE A 173 -10.68 1.88 -10.15
N GLU A 174 -11.47 2.28 -11.14
CA GLU A 174 -11.28 1.85 -12.52
C GLU A 174 -9.92 2.29 -13.07
N ASN A 175 -9.54 3.54 -12.81
CA ASN A 175 -8.24 4.09 -13.23
C ASN A 175 -7.05 3.38 -12.57
N VAL A 176 -7.17 3.04 -11.29
CA VAL A 176 -6.09 2.46 -10.48
C VAL A 176 -5.98 0.94 -10.67
N GLN A 177 -7.08 0.25 -11.00
CA GLN A 177 -7.15 -1.21 -11.06
C GLN A 177 -6.07 -1.83 -11.96
N MET A 178 -5.86 -1.27 -13.17
CA MET A 178 -4.86 -1.79 -14.11
C MET A 178 -3.43 -1.71 -13.54
N GLN A 179 -3.10 -0.63 -12.85
CA GLN A 179 -1.78 -0.44 -12.25
C GLN A 179 -1.60 -1.32 -11.01
N SER A 180 -2.66 -1.48 -10.20
CA SER A 180 -2.63 -2.32 -9.01
C SER A 180 -2.34 -3.79 -9.31
N HIS A 181 -2.87 -4.34 -10.41
CA HIS A 181 -2.55 -5.72 -10.81
C HIS A 181 -1.06 -5.91 -11.11
N ARG A 182 -0.44 -4.94 -11.80
CA ARG A 182 1.01 -4.98 -12.10
C ARG A 182 1.85 -4.89 -10.82
N ILE A 183 1.51 -3.94 -9.94
CA ILE A 183 2.19 -3.75 -8.65
C ILE A 183 2.08 -5.01 -7.79
N TRP A 184 0.88 -5.59 -7.72
CA TRP A 184 0.64 -6.82 -6.96
C TRP A 184 1.47 -8.00 -7.47
N ARG A 185 1.58 -8.20 -8.80
CA ARG A 185 2.42 -9.26 -9.36
C ARG A 185 3.88 -9.12 -8.96
N TYR A 186 4.41 -7.89 -8.95
CA TYR A 186 5.77 -7.60 -8.51
C TYR A 186 5.94 -7.87 -7.01
N GLN A 187 5.01 -7.40 -6.18
CA GLN A 187 5.03 -7.66 -4.74
C GLN A 187 4.93 -9.15 -4.40
N ARG A 188 4.09 -9.91 -5.12
CA ARG A 188 3.98 -11.36 -4.98
C ARG A 188 5.31 -12.05 -5.31
N PHE A 189 5.98 -11.63 -6.38
CA PHE A 189 7.30 -12.16 -6.73
C PHE A 189 8.32 -11.93 -5.61
N LEU A 190 8.41 -10.70 -5.10
CA LEU A 190 9.33 -10.37 -4.00
C LEU A 190 9.03 -11.20 -2.75
N LEU A 191 7.74 -11.37 -2.42
CA LEU A 191 7.33 -12.16 -1.28
C LEU A 191 7.75 -13.62 -1.46
N VAL A 192 7.50 -14.23 -2.61
CA VAL A 192 7.94 -15.61 -2.89
C VAL A 192 9.46 -15.74 -2.78
N TYR A 193 10.21 -14.80 -3.35
CA TYR A 193 11.67 -14.77 -3.27
C TYR A 193 12.16 -14.66 -1.81
N GLU A 194 11.52 -13.81 -1.00
CA GLU A 194 11.87 -13.63 0.40
C GLU A 194 11.57 -14.89 1.23
N TYR A 195 10.42 -15.54 0.99
CA TYR A 195 10.01 -16.75 1.70
C TYR A 195 10.88 -17.97 1.37
N ASN A 196 11.47 -18.03 0.17
CA ASN A 196 12.38 -19.12 -0.20
C ASN A 196 13.62 -19.20 0.71
N ASN A 197 14.06 -18.06 1.25
CA ASN A 197 15.26 -17.98 2.09
C ASN A 197 14.94 -18.05 3.60
N LYS A 198 13.66 -18.20 3.99
CA LYS A 198 13.24 -18.25 5.40
C LYS A 198 13.14 -19.68 5.91
N PRO A 199 13.41 -19.90 7.22
CA PRO A 199 13.18 -21.20 7.84
C PRO A 199 11.70 -21.62 7.72
N LEU A 200 11.46 -22.92 7.57
CA LEU A 200 10.14 -23.49 7.26
C LEU A 200 9.09 -23.31 8.38
N LEU A 201 9.53 -23.00 9.60
CA LEU A 201 8.64 -22.93 10.76
C LEU A 201 7.94 -21.56 10.84
N PRO A 202 6.64 -21.54 11.19
CA PRO A 202 5.93 -20.28 11.36
C PRO A 202 6.54 -19.48 12.53
N PRO A 203 6.36 -18.16 12.57
CA PRO A 203 6.99 -17.27 13.54
C PRO A 203 7.02 -17.75 15.01
N PRO A 204 5.96 -18.33 15.60
CA PRO A 204 6.02 -18.82 16.98
C PRO A 204 7.00 -19.98 17.18
N PHE A 205 7.16 -20.86 16.19
CA PHE A 205 8.04 -22.04 16.26
C PHE A 205 9.42 -21.80 15.64
N ASN A 206 9.59 -20.69 14.91
CA ASN A 206 10.86 -20.30 14.32
C ASN A 206 11.96 -20.06 15.38
N THR A 207 11.57 -19.65 16.59
CA THR A 207 12.49 -19.53 17.74
C THR A 207 13.22 -20.82 18.05
N ILE A 208 12.55 -21.98 17.90
CA ILE A 208 13.14 -23.31 18.12
C ILE A 208 14.21 -23.62 17.07
N TYR A 209 13.97 -23.26 15.81
CA TYR A 209 14.96 -23.42 14.72
C TYR A 209 16.23 -22.64 15.00
N TYR A 210 16.11 -21.36 15.36
CA TYR A 210 17.27 -20.55 15.70
C TYR A 210 17.98 -21.03 16.97
N LEU A 211 17.24 -21.49 17.99
CA LEU A 211 17.81 -22.12 19.18
C LEU A 211 18.65 -23.36 18.81
N TYR A 212 18.11 -24.26 17.99
CA TYR A 212 18.83 -25.44 17.50
C TYR A 212 20.08 -25.04 16.70
N SER A 213 19.96 -24.07 15.79
CA SER A 213 21.08 -23.58 14.99
C SER A 213 22.21 -22.98 15.85
N ILE A 214 21.86 -22.23 16.91
CA ILE A 214 22.83 -21.66 17.85
C ILE A 214 23.52 -22.77 18.65
N ILE A 215 22.76 -23.75 19.16
CA ILE A 215 23.30 -24.88 19.92
C ILE A 215 24.27 -25.69 19.04
N ARG A 216 23.88 -26.02 17.81
CA ARG A 216 24.72 -26.73 16.84
C ARG A 216 26.00 -25.95 16.53
N TYR A 217 25.89 -24.64 16.27
CA TYR A 217 27.05 -23.78 16.04
C TYR A 217 28.02 -23.79 17.22
N ILE A 218 27.52 -23.73 18.46
CA ILE A 218 28.37 -23.80 19.66
C ILE A 218 29.08 -25.16 19.75
N ILE A 219 28.38 -26.27 19.49
CA ILE A 219 28.97 -27.63 19.52
C ILE A 219 30.04 -27.79 18.45
N GLU A 220 29.77 -27.39 17.20
CA GLU A 220 30.74 -27.45 16.10
C GLU A 220 31.96 -26.57 16.37
N LYS A 221 31.76 -25.39 16.99
CA LYS A 221 32.86 -24.51 17.39
C LYS A 221 33.72 -25.16 18.48
N ILE A 222 33.10 -25.81 19.47
CA ILE A 222 33.82 -26.54 20.53
C ILE A 222 34.61 -27.71 19.92
N GLN A 223 34.02 -28.46 19.00
CA GLN A 223 34.68 -29.57 18.29
C GLN A 223 35.82 -29.08 17.39
N TYR A 224 35.65 -27.96 16.69
CA TYR A 224 36.70 -27.31 15.90
C TYR A 224 37.88 -26.85 16.76
N TYR A 225 37.60 -26.23 17.92
CA TYR A 225 38.64 -25.90 18.90
C TYR A 225 39.36 -27.17 19.38
N HIS A 226 38.64 -28.26 19.60
CA HIS A 226 39.21 -29.55 20.03
C HIS A 226 40.04 -30.23 18.93
N GLN A 227 39.68 -30.09 17.66
CA GLN A 227 40.36 -30.70 16.50
C GLN A 227 41.60 -29.92 16.06
N LYS A 228 41.64 -28.60 16.29
CA LYS A 228 42.81 -27.74 16.02
C LYS A 228 44.05 -28.06 16.88
N TYR A 229 43.90 -28.77 18.00
CA TYR A 229 45.02 -29.21 18.85
C TYR A 229 45.58 -30.61 18.52
N ARG A 230 45.15 -31.27 17.44
CA ARG A 230 45.50 -32.68 17.16
C ARG A 230 46.07 -32.99 15.75
N HIS A 231 46.61 -32.03 14.97
CA HIS A 231 47.09 -32.18 13.56
C HIS A 231 47.81 -33.54 13.25
N VAL A 232 47.70 -34.21 12.07
CA VAL A 232 48.07 -33.89 10.64
C VAL A 232 47.39 -34.90 9.62
N PRO A 233 47.75 -35.02 8.31
CA PRO A 233 47.21 -34.41 7.07
C PRO A 233 46.30 -35.27 6.13
N CYS A 234 45.48 -34.55 5.36
CA CYS A 234 45.00 -34.75 3.97
C CYS A 234 44.81 -36.16 3.37
N GLU A 235 43.56 -36.64 3.34
CA GLU A 235 43.05 -37.46 2.24
C GLU A 235 42.20 -36.54 1.35
N ILE A 236 42.48 -36.54 0.04
CA ILE A 236 41.60 -35.90 -0.96
C ILE A 236 40.26 -36.62 -0.86
N SER A 237 39.28 -35.97 -0.23
CA SER A 237 38.00 -36.60 0.11
C SER A 237 37.16 -36.79 -1.15
N LYS A 238 36.35 -37.86 -1.16
CA LYS A 238 35.33 -38.14 -2.18
C LYS A 238 34.44 -36.93 -2.47
N ASP A 239 34.27 -36.04 -1.51
CA ASP A 239 33.50 -34.80 -1.66
C ASP A 239 34.08 -33.90 -2.77
N SER A 240 35.40 -33.87 -2.97
CA SER A 240 36.01 -33.07 -4.05
C SER A 240 35.67 -33.57 -5.45
N ILE A 241 35.47 -34.87 -5.62
CA ILE A 241 35.06 -35.51 -6.89
C ILE A 241 33.56 -35.30 -7.12
N ASP A 242 32.73 -35.51 -6.09
CA ASP A 242 31.28 -35.25 -6.14
C ASP A 242 30.97 -33.77 -6.43
N LEU A 243 31.72 -32.84 -5.84
CA LEU A 243 31.59 -31.40 -6.10
C LEU A 243 31.85 -31.09 -7.59
N SER A 244 32.90 -31.65 -8.18
CA SER A 244 33.20 -31.45 -9.61
C SER A 244 32.13 -32.02 -10.55
N GLU A 245 31.56 -33.19 -10.24
CA GLU A 245 30.46 -33.75 -11.05
C GLU A 245 29.18 -32.92 -10.94
N THR A 246 28.91 -32.33 -9.77
CA THR A 246 27.76 -31.43 -9.59
C THR A 246 27.94 -30.10 -10.34
N GLU A 247 29.14 -29.54 -10.38
CA GLU A 247 29.44 -28.30 -11.12
C GLU A 247 29.25 -28.50 -12.64
N VAL A 248 29.81 -29.57 -13.21
CA VAL A 248 29.65 -29.89 -14.64
C VAL A 248 28.17 -30.11 -15.00
N ARG A 249 27.39 -30.72 -14.10
CA ARG A 249 25.96 -30.96 -14.30
C ARG A 249 25.14 -29.68 -14.27
N GLU A 250 25.49 -28.71 -13.42
CA GLU A 250 24.82 -27.41 -13.39
C GLU A 250 25.17 -26.56 -14.62
N GLU A 251 26.44 -26.55 -15.05
CA GLU A 251 26.84 -25.86 -16.28
C GLU A 251 26.09 -26.38 -17.52
N PHE A 252 25.90 -27.70 -17.63
CA PHE A 252 25.14 -28.29 -18.72
C PHE A 252 23.66 -27.89 -18.71
N LYS A 253 23.03 -27.80 -17.53
CA LYS A 253 21.64 -27.31 -17.40
C LYS A 253 21.53 -25.85 -17.81
N ILE A 254 22.48 -25.01 -17.38
CA ILE A 254 22.52 -23.59 -17.73
C ILE A 254 22.68 -23.41 -19.23
N SER A 255 23.57 -24.19 -19.87
CA SER A 255 23.77 -24.15 -21.32
C SER A 255 22.50 -24.51 -22.09
N ASN A 256 21.80 -25.57 -21.68
CA ASN A 256 20.53 -25.97 -22.31
C ASN A 256 19.43 -24.92 -22.09
N ALA A 257 19.34 -24.32 -20.90
CA ALA A 257 18.38 -23.25 -20.63
C ALA A 257 18.66 -22.01 -21.49
N MET A 258 19.93 -21.63 -21.64
CA MET A 258 20.35 -20.49 -22.47
C MET A 258 20.02 -20.72 -23.95
N GLN A 259 20.23 -21.93 -24.47
CA GLN A 259 19.84 -22.30 -25.84
C GLN A 259 18.31 -22.27 -26.03
N HIS A 260 17.56 -22.67 -25.01
CA HIS A 260 16.11 -22.60 -25.05
C HIS A 260 15.60 -21.15 -25.06
N GLU A 261 16.17 -20.28 -24.23
CA GLU A 261 15.86 -18.85 -24.21
C GLU A 261 16.22 -18.15 -25.52
N SER A 262 17.36 -18.48 -26.13
CA SER A 262 17.73 -17.91 -27.44
C SER A 262 16.75 -18.33 -28.53
N ALA A 263 16.33 -19.61 -28.55
CA ALA A 263 15.34 -20.09 -29.52
C ALA A 263 13.98 -19.39 -29.39
N ILE A 264 13.53 -19.13 -28.15
CA ILE A 264 12.29 -18.38 -27.89
C ILE A 264 12.45 -16.92 -28.34
N ALA A 265 13.60 -16.30 -28.06
CA ALA A 265 13.88 -14.94 -28.49
C ALA A 265 13.86 -14.82 -30.02
N ASP A 266 14.45 -15.77 -30.73
CA ASP A 266 14.46 -15.81 -32.20
C ASP A 266 13.04 -15.98 -32.77
N ASP A 267 12.23 -16.87 -32.19
CA ASP A 267 10.84 -17.05 -32.59
C ASP A 267 10.02 -15.77 -32.36
N TYR A 268 10.21 -15.13 -31.19
CA TYR A 268 9.58 -13.84 -30.88
C TYR A 268 10.00 -12.72 -31.84
N TRP A 269 11.29 -12.58 -32.12
CA TRP A 269 11.80 -11.61 -33.09
C TRP A 269 11.27 -11.87 -34.48
N SER A 270 11.18 -13.14 -34.90
CA SER A 270 10.60 -13.52 -36.20
C SER A 270 9.12 -13.16 -36.29
N TYR A 271 8.37 -13.37 -35.20
CA TYR A 271 6.97 -13.00 -35.08
C TYR A 271 6.79 -11.48 -35.15
N MET A 272 7.59 -10.72 -34.41
CA MET A 272 7.58 -9.26 -34.38
C MET A 272 8.02 -8.65 -35.71
N LEU A 273 8.96 -9.27 -36.43
CA LEU A 273 9.33 -8.81 -37.78
C LEU A 273 8.23 -9.05 -38.81
N LYS A 274 7.44 -10.13 -38.63
CA LYS A 274 6.37 -10.52 -39.55
C LYS A 274 5.03 -9.82 -39.26
N HIS A 275 4.73 -9.53 -38.00
CA HIS A 275 3.43 -9.00 -37.53
C HIS A 275 3.55 -7.69 -36.76
N GLY A 276 4.76 -7.27 -36.38
CA GLY A 276 4.97 -5.97 -35.76
C GLY A 276 4.55 -4.90 -36.75
N LYS A 277 3.58 -4.08 -36.33
CA LYS A 277 3.21 -2.86 -37.05
C LYS A 277 4.47 -2.00 -37.18
N LYS A 278 5.15 -2.08 -38.31
CA LYS A 278 5.93 -0.94 -38.80
C LYS A 278 4.93 0.19 -38.96
N ASP A 279 5.27 1.37 -38.46
CA ASP A 279 4.44 2.55 -38.70
C ASP A 279 4.17 2.60 -40.21
N PRO A 280 2.91 2.83 -40.64
CA PRO A 280 2.57 2.81 -42.07
C PRO A 280 3.45 3.77 -42.88
N VAL A 281 3.97 4.81 -42.22
CA VAL A 281 4.97 5.75 -42.73
C VAL A 281 6.32 5.09 -42.95
N GLU A 282 6.85 4.32 -41.99
CA GLU A 282 8.16 3.68 -42.08
C GLU A 282 8.17 2.52 -43.09
N ALA A 283 7.06 1.79 -43.19
CA ALA A 283 6.86 0.79 -44.24
C ALA A 283 6.76 1.41 -45.65
N ALA A 284 6.11 2.58 -45.76
CA ALA A 284 6.04 3.31 -47.03
C ALA A 284 7.40 3.88 -47.45
N ILE A 285 8.17 4.44 -46.51
CA ILE A 285 9.53 4.95 -46.74
C ILE A 285 10.44 3.82 -47.25
N GLN A 286 10.46 2.67 -46.58
CA GLN A 286 11.30 1.54 -47.00
C GLN A 286 10.91 0.97 -48.38
N ASN A 287 9.62 1.02 -48.74
CA ASN A 287 9.17 0.57 -50.06
C ASN A 287 9.52 1.57 -51.17
N ILE A 288 9.46 2.87 -50.85
CA ILE A 288 9.89 3.93 -51.76
C ILE A 288 11.41 3.85 -51.98
N GLU A 289 12.22 3.72 -50.92
CA GLU A 289 13.67 3.56 -51.01
C GLU A 289 14.07 2.36 -51.88
N ARG A 290 13.39 1.22 -51.70
CA ARG A 290 13.64 0.01 -52.50
C ARG A 290 13.37 0.24 -53.99
N LYS A 291 12.22 0.82 -54.33
CA LYS A 291 11.87 1.16 -55.71
C LYS A 291 12.81 2.19 -56.34
N LEU A 292 13.33 3.13 -55.54
CA LEU A 292 14.26 4.16 -56.00
C LEU A 292 15.62 3.52 -56.34
N HIS A 293 16.05 2.55 -55.52
CA HIS A 293 17.27 1.78 -55.78
C HIS A 293 17.14 0.92 -57.05
N ASP A 294 16.00 0.22 -57.23
CA ASP A 294 15.74 -0.57 -58.43
C ASP A 294 15.72 0.29 -59.71
N LEU A 295 15.14 1.50 -59.63
CA LEU A 295 15.12 2.45 -60.74
C LEU A 295 16.52 3.02 -61.05
N GLN A 296 17.33 3.27 -60.02
CA GLN A 296 18.72 3.70 -60.20
C GLN A 296 19.55 2.62 -60.91
N GLU A 297 19.35 1.35 -60.54
CA GLU A 297 20.03 0.21 -61.15
C GLU A 297 19.61 0.04 -62.62
N GLN A 298 18.31 0.11 -62.92
CA GLN A 298 17.81 0.09 -64.31
C GLN A 298 18.33 1.26 -65.15
N MET A 299 18.40 2.48 -64.58
CA MET A 299 18.99 3.63 -65.26
C MET A 299 20.48 3.45 -65.53
N HIS A 300 21.22 2.88 -64.58
CA HIS A 300 22.64 2.59 -64.73
C HIS A 300 22.86 1.62 -65.89
N ASP A 301 22.06 0.55 -65.97
CA ASP A 301 22.11 -0.41 -67.07
C ASP A 301 21.73 0.21 -68.42
N MET A 302 20.71 1.07 -68.46
CA MET A 302 20.35 1.78 -69.70
C MET A 302 21.43 2.77 -70.15
N MET A 303 22.15 3.42 -69.24
CA MET A 303 23.26 4.30 -69.59
C MET A 303 24.46 3.52 -70.14
N ASN A 304 24.74 2.34 -69.59
CA ASN A 304 25.79 1.44 -70.08
C ASN A 304 25.41 0.73 -71.39
N HIS A 305 24.14 0.75 -71.79
CA HIS A 305 23.64 0.13 -73.03
C HIS A 305 23.21 1.11 -74.12
N ARG A 306 23.58 2.40 -74.05
CA ARG A 306 23.36 3.29 -75.21
C ARG A 306 24.22 2.84 -76.40
N PRO A 307 23.62 2.49 -77.55
CA PRO A 307 24.40 2.27 -78.76
C PRO A 307 25.02 3.60 -79.19
N VAL A 308 26.35 3.61 -79.35
CA VAL A 308 27.05 4.64 -80.11
C VAL A 308 26.56 4.54 -81.55
N ARG A 309 25.47 5.26 -81.86
CA ARG A 309 25.06 5.49 -83.25
C ARG A 309 26.07 6.46 -83.86
N SER A 310 27.02 5.89 -84.58
CA SER A 310 27.80 6.57 -85.61
C SER A 310 26.83 7.28 -86.57
N ILE A 311 26.80 8.60 -86.51
CA ILE A 311 26.23 9.42 -87.57
C ILE A 311 27.38 10.28 -88.11
N ILE A 312 27.79 9.85 -89.30
CA ILE A 312 28.57 10.52 -90.36
C ILE A 312 30.07 10.67 -90.09
#